data_AF-A0A6B2FW65-F1
#
_entry.id   AF-A0A6B2FW65-F1
#
_cell.length_a   1.000
_cell.length_b   1.000
_cell.length_c   1.000
_cell.angle_alpha   90.00
_cell.angle_beta   90.00
_cell.angle_gamma   90.00
#
_symmetry.space_group_name_H-M   'P 1'
#
loop_
_entity.id
_entity.type
_entity.pdbx_description
1 polymer ?
#
loop_
_entity_poly.entity_id
_entity_poly.type
_entity_poly.pdbx_seq_one_letter_code
_entity_poly.pdbx_strand_id
1 'polypeptide(L)'
;MNPTYLKSNLLIGLKSKKNQLLIILLVLFIIFSLFIVEKQKIGDGAKSWENYGQSLQANANYFDSEMLKRPTYKSTYDNLNKQSQELASLQNSQVFVDPVQYLTSYRNLLNTMQAGYHNHYAGAKTLNVPSQFFIKQELNKTDYLIKHKIPIFMNNESSATYLIYILSVLGTIIFFYLSFISSDSWIINLRHQSILKNIPYRFKDEVFGKIIINSTL
;
A
#
# COMPACT_ATOMS: atom_id res chain seq x y z
N MET A 1 3.38 13.32 -39.15
CA MET A 1 2.36 14.35 -38.83
C MET A 1 3.01 15.72 -38.92
N ASN A 2 2.34 16.69 -39.56
CA ASN A 2 2.91 18.01 -39.81
C ASN A 2 2.95 18.84 -38.49
N PRO A 3 4.10 19.36 -38.04
CA PRO A 3 4.25 20.00 -36.72
C PRO A 3 3.36 21.24 -36.51
N THR A 4 3.04 21.96 -37.58
CA THR A 4 2.06 23.06 -37.57
C THR A 4 0.64 22.59 -37.25
N TYR A 5 0.28 21.39 -37.69
CA TYR A 5 -1.01 20.77 -37.41
C TYR A 5 -1.12 20.36 -35.94
N LEU A 6 -0.04 19.79 -35.38
CA LEU A 6 0.05 19.45 -33.96
C LEU A 6 -0.04 20.69 -33.05
N LYS A 7 0.65 21.78 -33.42
CA LYS A 7 0.67 23.04 -32.67
C LYS A 7 -0.71 23.73 -32.67
N SER A 8 -1.40 23.74 -33.81
CA SER A 8 -2.76 24.29 -33.92
C SER A 8 -3.78 23.45 -33.13
N ASN A 9 -3.64 22.13 -33.17
CA ASN A 9 -4.47 21.19 -32.42
C ASN A 9 -4.30 21.37 -30.89
N LEU A 10 -3.06 21.47 -30.40
CA LEU A 10 -2.77 21.80 -29.00
C LEU A 10 -3.35 23.16 -28.57
N LEU A 11 -3.27 24.18 -29.42
CA LEU A 11 -3.83 25.51 -29.15
C LEU A 11 -5.37 25.51 -29.09
N ILE A 12 -6.04 24.63 -29.84
CA ILE A 12 -7.50 24.46 -29.83
C ILE A 12 -7.94 23.63 -28.61
N GLY A 13 -7.22 22.57 -28.28
CA GLY A 13 -7.44 21.77 -27.06
C GLY A 13 -7.29 22.62 -25.79
N LEU A 14 -6.27 23.49 -25.77
CA LEU A 14 -6.07 24.50 -24.72
C LEU A 14 -7.13 25.61 -24.72
N LYS A 15 -7.90 25.85 -25.78
CA LYS A 15 -8.90 26.94 -25.80
C LYS A 15 -10.23 26.56 -25.16
N SER A 16 -10.52 25.26 -25.04
CA SER A 16 -11.73 24.77 -24.37
C SER A 16 -11.55 24.84 -22.86
N LYS A 17 -12.23 25.80 -22.21
CA LYS A 17 -12.22 25.96 -20.74
C LYS A 17 -12.57 24.65 -19.99
N LYS A 18 -13.39 23.79 -20.60
CA LYS A 18 -13.79 22.48 -20.04
C LYS A 18 -12.66 21.46 -20.10
N ASN A 19 -11.89 21.41 -21.19
CA ASN A 19 -10.77 20.49 -21.35
C ASN A 19 -9.57 20.94 -20.50
N GLN A 20 -9.33 22.25 -20.40
CA GLN A 20 -8.32 22.80 -19.49
C GLN A 20 -8.58 22.39 -18.04
N LEU A 21 -9.84 22.50 -17.57
CA LEU A 21 -10.20 22.13 -16.21
C LEU A 21 -9.99 20.64 -15.92
N LEU A 22 -10.30 19.78 -16.90
CA LEU A 22 -10.08 18.33 -16.81
C LEU A 22 -8.60 17.95 -16.78
N ILE A 23 -7.78 18.58 -17.63
CA ILE A 23 -6.32 18.39 -17.63
C ILE A 23 -5.72 18.86 -16.31
N ILE A 24 -6.13 20.02 -15.80
CA ILE A 24 -5.67 20.55 -14.51
C ILE A 24 -6.05 19.59 -13.36
N LEU A 25 -7.28 19.07 -13.35
CA LEU A 25 -7.73 18.10 -12.34
C LEU A 25 -6.88 16.81 -12.38
N LEU A 26 -6.57 16.32 -13.59
CA LEU A 26 -5.81 15.10 -13.79
C LEU A 26 -4.34 15.27 -13.37
N VAL A 27 -3.73 16.43 -13.66
CA VAL A 27 -2.37 16.77 -13.20
C VAL A 27 -2.32 16.91 -11.68
N LEU A 28 -3.29 17.62 -11.07
CA LEU A 28 -3.40 17.72 -9.60
C LEU A 28 -3.54 16.35 -8.94
N PHE A 29 -4.32 15.45 -9.55
CA PHE A 29 -4.50 14.09 -9.08
C PHE A 29 -3.20 13.27 -9.15
N ILE A 30 -2.44 13.36 -10.25
CA ILE A 30 -1.14 12.70 -10.39
C ILE A 30 -0.18 13.18 -9.29
N ILE A 31 -0.08 14.51 -9.11
CA ILE A 31 0.77 15.10 -8.07
C ILE A 31 0.36 14.59 -6.68
N PHE A 32 -0.94 14.62 -6.36
CA PHE A 32 -1.46 14.14 -5.08
C PHE A 32 -1.20 12.64 -4.85
N SER A 33 -1.32 11.82 -5.90
CA SER A 33 -1.06 10.37 -5.81
C SER A 33 0.41 10.06 -5.48
N LEU A 34 1.37 10.83 -6.01
CA LEU A 34 2.79 10.65 -5.74
C LEU A 34 3.14 10.87 -4.25
N PHE A 35 2.49 11.83 -3.59
CA PHE A 35 2.71 12.11 -2.17
C PHE A 35 2.07 11.08 -1.23
N ILE A 36 1.04 10.37 -1.66
CA ILE A 36 0.40 9.31 -0.87
C ILE A 36 1.20 8.00 -0.91
N VAL A 37 1.89 7.73 -2.02
CA VAL A 37 2.59 6.46 -2.27
C VAL A 37 3.80 6.26 -1.35
N GLU A 38 4.53 7.30 -0.96
CA GLU A 38 5.70 7.14 -0.07
C GLU A 38 5.34 6.64 1.33
N LYS A 39 4.11 6.83 1.80
CA LYS A 39 3.67 6.34 3.12
C LYS A 39 3.40 4.82 3.14
N GLN A 40 3.48 4.14 2.00
CA GLN A 40 2.99 2.76 1.80
C GLN A 40 3.86 1.63 2.37
N LYS A 41 5.10 1.87 2.84
CA LYS A 41 6.03 0.77 3.16
C LYS A 41 5.92 0.17 4.57
N ILE A 42 5.03 0.66 5.44
CA ILE A 42 5.05 0.30 6.88
C ILE A 42 3.89 -0.63 7.30
N GLY A 43 2.88 -0.84 6.45
CA GLY A 43 1.65 -1.59 6.78
C GLY A 43 1.72 -3.13 6.67
N ASP A 44 2.75 -3.70 6.03
CA ASP A 44 2.88 -5.17 5.87
C ASP A 44 3.33 -5.90 7.16
N GLY A 45 3.65 -5.16 8.22
CA GLY A 45 4.05 -5.73 9.51
C GLY A 45 2.91 -6.42 10.28
N ALA A 46 1.66 -5.96 10.15
CA ALA A 46 0.56 -6.46 10.99
C ALA A 46 0.24 -7.95 10.72
N LYS A 47 0.15 -8.35 9.44
CA LYS A 47 -0.06 -9.75 9.04
C LYS A 47 1.13 -10.65 9.36
N SER A 48 2.36 -10.13 9.30
CA SER A 48 3.54 -10.93 9.63
C SER A 48 3.61 -11.22 11.14
N TRP A 49 3.21 -10.27 11.99
CA TRP A 49 3.14 -10.46 13.44
C TRP A 49 2.04 -11.41 13.88
N GLU A 50 0.88 -11.39 13.20
CA GLU A 50 -0.21 -12.33 13.48
C GLU A 50 0.22 -13.79 13.24
N ASN A 51 0.81 -14.07 12.06
CA ASN A 51 1.31 -15.40 11.73
C ASN A 51 2.40 -15.87 12.71
N TYR A 52 3.27 -14.96 13.12
CA TYR A 52 4.29 -15.26 14.11
C TYR A 52 3.69 -15.53 15.50
N GLY A 53 2.68 -14.75 15.91
CA GLY A 53 1.94 -14.97 17.16
C GLY A 53 1.24 -16.34 17.21
N GLN A 54 0.63 -16.77 16.10
CA GLN A 54 0.06 -18.11 15.98
C GLN A 54 1.12 -19.21 16.11
N SER A 55 2.29 -19.03 15.46
CA SER A 55 3.42 -19.96 15.58
C SER A 55 3.95 -20.05 17.01
N LEU A 56 4.05 -18.91 17.72
CA LEU A 56 4.45 -18.86 19.13
C LEU A 56 3.47 -19.63 20.02
N GLN A 57 2.17 -19.36 19.88
CA GLN A 57 1.15 -20.01 20.68
C GLN A 57 1.11 -21.52 20.45
N ALA A 58 1.18 -21.95 19.20
CA ALA A 58 1.24 -23.38 18.85
C ALA A 58 2.45 -24.07 19.49
N ASN A 59 3.62 -23.41 19.49
CA ASN A 59 4.83 -23.99 20.08
C ASN A 59 4.81 -23.97 21.61
N ALA A 60 4.26 -22.93 22.24
CA ALA A 60 4.11 -22.89 23.69
C ALA A 60 3.18 -24.01 24.19
N ASN A 61 2.14 -24.35 23.43
CA ASN A 61 1.20 -25.42 23.75
C ASN A 61 1.80 -26.83 23.67
N TYR A 62 2.96 -27.03 23.04
CA TYR A 62 3.64 -28.33 23.00
C TYR A 62 4.36 -28.68 24.32
N PHE A 63 4.57 -27.71 25.21
CA PHE A 63 5.24 -27.95 26.48
C PHE A 63 4.24 -28.49 27.50
N ASP A 64 4.44 -29.75 27.92
CA ASP A 64 3.70 -30.34 29.04
C ASP A 64 4.45 -30.15 30.38
N SER A 65 3.78 -30.47 31.49
CA SER A 65 4.35 -30.35 32.83
C SER A 65 5.60 -31.20 33.07
N GLU A 66 5.78 -32.30 32.34
CA GLU A 66 6.95 -33.18 32.46
C GLU A 66 8.16 -32.59 31.72
N MET A 67 7.95 -32.05 30.51
CA MET A 67 8.97 -31.33 29.74
C MET A 67 9.47 -30.11 30.52
N LEU A 68 8.57 -29.39 31.20
CA LEU A 68 8.91 -28.21 32.00
C LEU A 68 9.74 -28.53 33.26
N LYS A 69 9.87 -29.80 33.67
CA LYS A 69 10.83 -30.19 34.72
C LYS A 69 12.28 -30.06 34.25
N ARG A 70 12.52 -30.11 32.93
CA ARG A 70 13.86 -29.92 32.35
C ARG A 70 14.18 -28.43 32.25
N PRO A 71 15.28 -27.94 32.86
CA PRO A 71 15.62 -26.51 32.88
C PRO A 71 15.69 -25.88 31.48
N THR A 72 16.22 -26.61 30.49
CA THR A 72 16.34 -26.12 29.10
C THR A 72 14.98 -25.87 28.46
N TYR A 73 14.03 -26.80 28.63
CA TYR A 73 12.67 -26.66 28.07
C TYR A 73 11.87 -25.61 28.82
N LYS A 74 12.01 -25.53 30.15
CA LYS A 74 11.44 -24.44 30.94
C LYS A 74 11.94 -23.08 30.49
N SER A 75 13.24 -22.94 30.24
CA SER A 75 13.82 -21.70 29.73
C SER A 75 13.34 -21.33 28.33
N THR A 76 13.17 -22.31 27.43
CA THR A 76 12.54 -22.07 26.12
C THR A 76 11.09 -21.61 26.30
N TYR A 77 10.29 -22.29 27.12
CA TYR A 77 8.90 -21.94 27.38
C TYR A 77 8.76 -20.53 27.97
N ASP A 78 9.54 -20.21 29.00
CA ASP A 78 9.58 -18.88 29.62
C ASP A 78 9.96 -17.80 28.59
N ASN A 79 10.87 -18.13 27.65
CA ASN A 79 11.25 -17.24 26.55
C ASN A 79 10.12 -17.05 25.53
N LEU A 80 9.41 -18.10 25.12
CA LEU A 80 8.25 -18.00 24.21
C LEU A 80 7.12 -17.16 24.81
N ASN A 81 6.84 -17.34 26.10
CA ASN A 81 5.85 -16.53 26.82
C ASN A 81 6.25 -15.05 26.84
N LYS A 82 7.53 -14.77 27.07
CA LYS A 82 8.05 -13.41 27.01
C LYS A 82 7.95 -12.81 25.60
N GLN A 83 8.23 -13.59 24.55
CA GLN A 83 8.03 -13.15 23.17
C GLN A 83 6.55 -12.83 22.89
N SER A 84 5.62 -13.63 23.42
CA SER A 84 4.17 -13.36 23.31
C SER A 84 3.77 -12.05 24.00
N GLN A 85 4.33 -11.76 25.19
CA GLN A 85 4.10 -10.49 25.91
C GLN A 85 4.60 -9.28 25.11
N GLU A 86 5.84 -9.33 24.61
CA GLU A 86 6.41 -8.22 23.81
C GLU A 86 5.67 -8.04 22.49
N LEU A 87 5.22 -9.15 21.86
CA LEU A 87 4.39 -9.12 20.65
C LEU A 87 3.04 -8.44 20.92
N ALA A 88 2.38 -8.75 22.03
CA ALA A 88 1.13 -8.10 22.42
C ALA A 88 1.34 -6.60 22.68
N SER A 89 2.44 -6.21 23.34
CA SER A 89 2.80 -4.79 23.52
C SER A 89 3.02 -4.08 22.18
N LEU A 90 3.71 -4.73 21.25
CA LEU A 90 3.94 -4.22 19.90
C LEU A 90 2.62 -4.02 19.14
N GLN A 91 1.73 -5.01 19.15
CA GLN A 91 0.42 -4.94 18.50
C GLN A 91 -0.47 -3.84 19.12
N ASN A 92 -0.50 -3.74 20.45
CA ASN A 92 -1.21 -2.65 21.13
C ASN A 92 -0.66 -1.28 20.73
N SER A 93 0.67 -1.13 20.65
CA SER A 93 1.30 0.13 20.24
C SER A 93 0.94 0.52 18.80
N GLN A 94 0.72 -0.45 17.91
CA GLN A 94 0.20 -0.18 16.56
C GLN A 94 -1.24 0.34 16.58
N VAL A 95 -2.11 -0.25 17.41
CA VAL A 95 -3.52 0.15 17.54
C VAL A 95 -3.64 1.56 18.11
N PHE A 96 -2.86 1.88 19.14
CA PHE A 96 -2.87 3.20 19.79
C PHE A 96 -2.00 4.25 19.10
N VAL A 97 -1.33 3.90 18.00
CA VAL A 97 -0.47 4.79 17.21
C VAL A 97 0.59 5.47 18.10
N ASP A 98 1.29 4.67 18.91
CA ASP A 98 2.43 5.12 19.73
C ASP A 98 3.77 4.63 19.10
N PRO A 99 4.47 5.49 18.33
CA PRO A 99 5.69 5.09 17.64
C PRO A 99 6.85 4.78 18.58
N VAL A 100 6.89 5.42 19.75
CA VAL A 100 7.97 5.25 20.73
C VAL A 100 7.81 3.92 21.45
N GLN A 101 6.59 3.63 21.91
CA GLN A 101 6.28 2.35 22.56
C GLN A 101 6.45 1.17 21.58
N TYR A 102 6.11 1.36 20.32
CA TYR A 102 6.31 0.34 19.29
C TYR A 102 7.77 0.03 19.01
N LEU A 103 8.61 1.05 18.83
CA LEU A 103 10.05 0.85 18.67
C LEU A 103 10.64 0.11 19.86
N THR A 104 10.22 0.50 21.06
CA THR A 104 10.68 -0.13 22.30
C THR A 104 10.23 -1.58 22.39
N SER A 105 8.96 -1.87 22.09
CA SER A 105 8.40 -3.23 22.10
C SER A 105 9.03 -4.10 21.02
N TYR A 106 9.28 -3.55 19.83
CA TYR A 106 9.97 -4.25 18.73
C TYR A 106 11.40 -4.61 19.11
N ARG A 107 12.13 -3.66 19.72
CA ARG A 107 13.47 -3.92 20.26
C ARG A 107 13.46 -5.02 21.31
N ASN A 108 12.53 -4.98 22.26
CA ASN A 108 12.41 -5.97 23.33
C ASN A 108 12.07 -7.35 22.78
N LEU A 109 11.19 -7.42 21.78
CA LEU A 109 10.86 -8.65 21.08
C LEU A 109 12.10 -9.24 20.41
N LEU A 110 12.87 -8.45 19.66
CA LEU A 110 14.11 -8.88 19.03
C LEU A 110 15.16 -9.36 20.03
N ASN A 111 15.34 -8.65 21.15
CA ASN A 111 16.24 -9.07 22.23
C ASN A 111 15.80 -10.40 22.84
N THR A 112 14.50 -10.59 23.03
CA THR A 112 13.94 -11.83 23.57
C THR A 112 14.10 -12.98 22.57
N MET A 113 13.92 -12.73 21.28
CA MET A 113 14.21 -13.69 20.21
C MET A 113 15.69 -14.08 20.16
N GLN A 114 16.59 -13.11 20.36
CA GLN A 114 18.02 -13.37 20.42
C GLN A 114 18.39 -14.22 21.63
N ALA A 115 17.75 -14.01 22.79
CA ALA A 115 17.97 -14.82 23.98
C ALA A 115 17.51 -16.28 23.79
N GLY A 116 16.42 -16.51 23.05
CA GLY A 116 15.90 -17.86 22.78
C GLY A 116 16.88 -18.75 21.99
N TYR A 117 17.77 -18.12 21.22
CA TYR A 117 18.83 -18.83 20.49
C TYR A 117 19.90 -19.45 21.39
N HIS A 118 20.06 -19.00 22.65
CA HIS A 118 21.00 -19.61 23.58
C HIS A 118 20.71 -21.11 23.80
N ASN A 119 19.42 -21.47 23.86
CA ASN A 119 18.96 -22.85 24.01
C ASN A 119 18.49 -23.47 22.69
N HIS A 120 18.80 -22.83 21.55
CA HIS A 120 18.40 -23.28 20.20
C HIS A 120 16.89 -23.56 20.07
N TYR A 121 16.05 -22.85 20.85
CA TYR A 121 14.60 -23.10 20.89
C TYR A 121 14.24 -24.57 21.15
N ALA A 122 14.98 -25.24 22.05
CA ALA A 122 14.75 -26.62 22.39
C ALA A 122 13.28 -26.88 22.78
N GLY A 123 12.61 -27.79 22.06
CA GLY A 123 11.18 -28.10 22.23
C GLY A 123 10.24 -27.38 21.26
N ALA A 124 10.69 -26.32 20.59
CA ALA A 124 9.88 -25.48 19.70
C ALA A 124 10.31 -25.61 18.21
N LYS A 125 10.25 -26.83 17.67
CA LYS A 125 10.80 -27.16 16.34
C LYS A 125 10.08 -26.51 15.16
N THR A 126 8.80 -26.15 15.33
CA THR A 126 7.98 -25.54 14.28
C THR A 126 7.87 -24.03 14.43
N LEU A 127 8.65 -23.45 15.35
CA LEU A 127 8.66 -22.02 15.57
C LEU A 127 9.23 -21.30 14.35
N ASN A 128 8.45 -20.39 13.78
CA ASN A 128 8.87 -19.55 12.68
C ASN A 128 9.68 -18.36 13.20
N VAL A 129 10.91 -18.60 13.64
CA VAL A 129 11.81 -17.56 14.15
C VAL A 129 12.76 -17.04 13.04
N PRO A 130 12.93 -15.71 12.89
CA PRO A 130 13.91 -15.14 11.96
C PRO A 130 15.34 -15.51 12.35
N SER A 131 16.25 -15.57 11.38
CA SER A 131 17.65 -15.93 11.64
C SER A 131 18.36 -14.98 12.62
N GLN A 132 19.36 -15.49 13.36
CA GLN A 132 20.18 -14.67 14.27
C GLN A 132 20.82 -13.46 13.58
N PHE A 133 21.23 -13.62 12.32
CA PHE A 133 21.81 -12.54 11.52
C PHE A 133 20.78 -11.43 11.28
N PHE A 134 19.57 -11.80 10.86
CA PHE A 134 18.47 -10.86 10.65
C PHE A 134 18.13 -10.11 11.93
N ILE A 135 18.03 -10.81 13.07
CA ILE A 135 17.73 -10.20 14.36
C ILE A 135 18.80 -9.17 14.76
N LYS A 136 20.09 -9.50 14.60
CA LYS A 136 21.18 -8.55 14.89
C LYS A 136 21.12 -7.32 14.00
N GLN A 137 20.82 -7.49 12.71
CA GLN A 137 20.70 -6.38 11.76
C GLN A 137 19.54 -5.45 12.15
N GLU A 138 18.37 -6.00 12.47
CA GLU A 138 17.21 -5.22 12.88
C GLU A 138 17.39 -4.57 14.25
N LEU A 139 18.08 -5.21 15.20
CA LEU A 139 18.46 -4.57 16.47
C LEU A 139 19.33 -3.34 16.24
N ASN A 140 20.37 -3.44 15.43
CA ASN A 140 21.24 -2.30 15.13
C ASN A 140 20.47 -1.13 14.50
N LYS A 141 19.57 -1.45 13.56
CA LYS A 141 18.69 -0.45 12.93
C LYS A 141 17.73 0.18 13.95
N THR A 142 17.11 -0.62 14.80
CA THR A 142 16.18 -0.15 15.82
C THR A 142 16.89 0.73 16.86
N ASP A 143 18.07 0.33 17.31
CA ASP A 143 18.91 1.09 18.24
C ASP A 143 19.35 2.42 17.63
N TYR A 144 19.67 2.43 16.34
CA TYR A 144 19.97 3.66 15.61
C TYR A 144 18.77 4.62 15.58
N LEU A 145 17.58 4.11 15.23
CA LEU A 145 16.34 4.90 15.17
C LEU A 145 15.98 5.51 16.54
N ILE A 146 16.09 4.72 17.61
CA ILE A 146 15.86 5.17 18.99
C ILE A 146 16.89 6.22 19.39
N LYS A 147 18.18 5.97 19.15
CA LYS A 147 19.28 6.87 19.53
C LYS A 147 19.17 8.24 18.84
N HIS A 148 18.83 8.24 17.55
CA HIS A 148 18.75 9.46 16.74
C HIS A 148 17.37 10.12 16.76
N LYS A 149 16.41 9.59 17.55
CA LYS A 149 15.02 10.10 17.65
C LYS A 149 14.38 10.35 16.29
N ILE A 150 14.62 9.45 15.34
CA ILE A 150 14.09 9.59 13.98
C ILE A 150 12.58 9.36 14.04
N PRO A 151 11.75 10.29 13.52
CA PRO A 151 10.31 10.13 13.56
C PRO A 151 9.90 8.91 12.74
N ILE A 152 9.05 8.07 13.33
CA ILE A 152 8.49 6.88 12.67
C ILE A 152 7.01 7.07 12.48
N PHE A 153 6.55 6.84 11.27
CA PHE A 153 5.14 6.92 10.90
C PHE A 153 4.56 5.51 10.91
N MET A 154 3.63 5.24 11.81
CA MET A 154 2.88 3.99 11.85
C MET A 154 1.69 4.10 10.90
N ASN A 155 1.72 3.36 9.80
CA ASN A 155 0.63 3.41 8.83
C ASN A 155 -0.40 2.33 9.17
N ASN A 156 -1.48 2.72 9.85
CA ASN A 156 -2.65 1.87 10.07
C ASN A 156 -3.66 2.14 8.96
N GLU A 157 -3.42 1.54 7.81
CA GLU A 157 -4.41 1.10 6.81
C GLU A 157 -3.61 0.48 5.66
N SER A 158 -4.03 -0.71 5.21
CA SER A 158 -3.36 -1.46 4.15
C SER A 158 -3.13 -0.53 2.95
N SER A 159 -1.87 -0.40 2.52
CA SER A 159 -1.45 0.39 1.37
C SER A 159 -2.24 0.05 0.09
N ALA A 160 -2.79 -1.17 0.02
CA ALA A 160 -3.68 -1.62 -1.04
C ALA A 160 -5.03 -0.87 -1.02
N THR A 161 -5.58 -0.56 0.16
CA THR A 161 -6.86 0.16 0.31
C THR A 161 -6.79 1.56 -0.30
N TYR A 162 -5.68 2.28 -0.08
CA TYR A 162 -5.48 3.60 -0.70
C TYR A 162 -5.26 3.53 -2.21
N LEU A 163 -4.52 2.52 -2.70
CA LEU A 163 -4.39 2.27 -4.14
C LEU A 163 -5.77 2.00 -4.78
N ILE A 164 -6.61 1.19 -4.11
CA ILE A 164 -7.98 0.90 -4.55
C ILE A 164 -8.81 2.19 -4.60
N TYR A 165 -8.71 3.05 -3.59
CA TYR A 165 -9.38 4.35 -3.61
C TYR A 165 -8.90 5.23 -4.76
N ILE A 166 -7.58 5.33 -4.97
CA ILE A 166 -7.00 6.08 -6.09
C ILE A 166 -7.50 5.54 -7.45
N LEU A 167 -7.50 4.21 -7.64
CA LEU A 167 -7.98 3.58 -8.87
C LEU A 167 -9.48 3.79 -9.07
N SER A 168 -10.28 3.73 -8.01
CA SER A 168 -11.73 3.96 -8.07
C SER A 168 -12.08 5.41 -8.47
N VAL A 169 -11.33 6.39 -7.95
CA VAL A 169 -11.49 7.79 -8.32
C VAL A 169 -11.06 8.01 -9.78
N LEU A 170 -9.91 7.45 -10.18
CA LEU A 170 -9.46 7.47 -11.58
C LEU A 170 -10.50 6.86 -12.53
N GLY A 171 -11.02 5.68 -12.19
CA GLY A 171 -12.06 5.00 -12.96
C GLY A 171 -13.32 5.85 -13.10
N THR A 172 -13.71 6.54 -12.03
CA THR A 172 -14.86 7.45 -12.03
C THR A 172 -14.61 8.67 -12.93
N ILE A 173 -13.43 9.29 -12.86
CA ILE A 173 -13.05 10.43 -13.70
C ILE A 173 -13.03 10.02 -15.18
N ILE A 174 -12.42 8.87 -15.50
CA ILE A 174 -12.36 8.34 -16.87
C ILE A 174 -13.77 8.04 -17.39
N PHE A 175 -14.64 7.46 -16.56
CA PHE A 175 -16.03 7.20 -16.91
C PHE A 175 -16.79 8.49 -17.27
N PHE A 176 -16.71 9.52 -16.42
CA PHE A 176 -17.35 10.81 -16.71
C PHE A 176 -16.75 11.48 -17.94
N TYR A 177 -15.43 11.38 -18.16
CA TYR A 177 -14.77 11.89 -19.35
C TYR A 177 -15.31 11.24 -20.63
N LEU A 178 -15.38 9.91 -20.68
CA LEU A 178 -15.95 9.17 -21.81
C LEU A 178 -17.43 9.50 -22.03
N SER A 179 -18.20 9.59 -20.95
CA SER A 179 -19.62 9.96 -21.00
C SER A 179 -19.82 11.37 -21.56
N PHE A 180 -18.97 12.33 -21.15
CA PHE A 180 -19.03 13.71 -21.63
C PHE A 180 -18.71 13.80 -23.13
N ILE A 181 -17.66 13.12 -23.59
CA ILE A 181 -17.30 13.05 -25.02
C ILE A 181 -18.42 12.40 -25.83
N SER A 182 -19.00 11.31 -25.31
CA SER A 182 -20.10 10.60 -25.97
C SER A 182 -21.35 11.47 -26.07
N SER A 183 -21.69 12.20 -25.01
CA SER A 183 -22.83 13.13 -24.97
C SER A 183 -22.64 14.31 -25.92
N ASP A 184 -21.45 14.94 -25.93
CA ASP A 184 -21.12 16.02 -26.86
C ASP A 184 -21.18 15.54 -28.30
N SER A 185 -20.72 14.30 -28.56
CA SER A 185 -20.84 13.68 -29.88
C SER A 185 -22.28 13.51 -30.33
N TRP A 186 -23.14 13.06 -29.42
CA TRP A 186 -24.54 12.84 -29.67
C TRP A 186 -25.30 14.17 -29.89
N ILE A 187 -24.97 15.20 -29.12
CA ILE A 187 -25.52 16.56 -29.26
C ILE A 187 -25.11 17.19 -30.59
N ILE A 188 -23.87 16.97 -31.05
CA ILE A 188 -23.42 17.43 -32.38
C ILE A 188 -24.23 16.76 -33.49
N ASN A 189 -24.49 15.44 -33.39
CA ASN A 189 -25.36 14.73 -34.34
C ASN A 189 -26.82 15.21 -34.30
N LEU A 190 -27.31 15.71 -33.15
CA LEU A 190 -28.65 16.29 -33.03
C LEU A 190 -28.73 17.74 -33.52
N ARG A 191 -27.68 18.55 -33.31
CA ARG A 191 -27.62 19.98 -33.68
C ARG A 191 -27.22 20.21 -35.12
N HIS A 192 -26.35 19.38 -35.68
CA HIS A 192 -26.07 19.37 -37.11
C HIS A 192 -26.96 18.32 -37.78
N GLN A 193 -28.14 18.75 -38.24
CA GLN A 193 -28.72 18.18 -39.46
C GLN A 193 -27.83 18.57 -40.66
N SER A 194 -26.53 18.25 -40.62
CA SER A 194 -25.67 18.50 -41.77
C SER A 194 -25.91 17.39 -42.79
N ILE A 195 -25.95 17.84 -44.04
CA ILE A 195 -26.12 17.22 -45.35
C ILE A 195 -25.43 15.84 -45.56
N LEU A 196 -24.63 15.35 -44.60
CA LEU A 196 -23.88 14.10 -44.62
C LEU A 196 -24.66 12.85 -44.20
N LYS A 197 -25.98 12.95 -43.98
CA LYS A 197 -26.87 11.83 -43.58
C LYS A 197 -26.81 10.61 -44.53
N ASN A 198 -26.21 10.77 -45.72
CA ASN A 198 -26.07 9.72 -46.75
C ASN A 198 -24.68 9.08 -46.85
N ILE A 199 -23.70 9.45 -46.00
CA ILE A 199 -22.42 8.74 -45.98
C ILE A 199 -22.42 7.76 -44.80
N PRO A 200 -22.40 6.44 -45.05
CA PRO A 200 -22.46 5.44 -43.99
C PRO A 200 -21.11 5.37 -43.28
N TYR A 201 -20.95 6.11 -42.18
CA TYR A 201 -19.85 5.89 -41.25
C TYR A 201 -20.38 5.12 -40.02
N ARG A 202 -19.57 4.20 -39.50
CA ARG A 202 -19.98 3.39 -38.34
C ARG A 202 -19.80 4.23 -37.08
N PHE A 203 -20.75 4.16 -36.16
CA PHE A 203 -20.71 4.87 -34.87
C PHE A 203 -19.40 4.62 -34.09
N LYS A 204 -18.83 3.40 -34.21
CA LYS A 204 -17.51 3.07 -33.65
C LYS A 204 -16.40 4.01 -34.16
N ASP A 205 -16.40 4.34 -35.44
CA ASP A 205 -15.36 5.16 -36.08
C ASP A 205 -15.48 6.63 -35.67
N GLU A 206 -16.71 7.09 -35.37
CA GLU A 206 -16.95 8.44 -34.85
C GLU A 206 -16.47 8.59 -33.41
N VAL A 207 -16.77 7.61 -32.55
CA VAL A 207 -16.31 7.59 -31.14
C VAL A 207 -14.79 7.46 -31.09
N PHE A 208 -14.20 6.55 -31.87
CA PHE A 208 -12.74 6.43 -31.97
C PHE A 208 -12.10 7.70 -32.54
N GLY A 209 -12.70 8.29 -33.58
CA GLY A 209 -12.23 9.55 -34.16
C GLY A 209 -12.22 10.69 -33.14
N LYS A 210 -13.27 10.82 -32.33
CA LYS A 210 -13.35 11.86 -31.29
C LYS A 210 -12.47 11.59 -30.07
N ILE A 211 -12.26 10.33 -29.70
CA ILE A 211 -11.26 9.95 -28.70
C ILE A 211 -9.85 10.28 -29.21
N ILE A 212 -9.54 9.98 -30.47
CA ILE A 212 -8.24 10.31 -31.09
C ILE A 212 -8.07 11.83 -31.17
N ILE A 213 -9.09 12.57 -31.60
CA ILE A 213 -9.09 14.03 -31.62
C ILE A 213 -8.86 14.57 -30.21
N ASN A 214 -9.59 14.13 -29.17
CA ASN A 214 -9.39 14.60 -27.80
C ASN A 214 -8.14 14.04 -27.07
N SER A 215 -7.44 13.05 -27.63
CA SER A 215 -6.20 12.51 -27.05
C SER A 215 -4.94 12.94 -27.81
N THR A 216 -5.09 13.45 -29.04
CA THR A 216 -4.02 14.04 -29.85
C THR A 216 -4.13 15.58 -30.01
N LEU A 217 -5.26 16.19 -29.61
CA LEU A 217 -5.40 17.60 -29.19
C LEU A 217 -5.15 17.76 -27.69
#